data_AF-A0A840RJ11-F1
#
_entry.id   AF-A0A840RJ11-F1
#
_cell.length_a   1.000
_cell.length_b   1.000
_cell.length_c   1.000
_cell.angle_alpha   90.00
_cell.angle_beta   90.00
_cell.angle_gamma   90.00
#
_symmetry.space_group_name_H-M   'P 1'
#
loop_
_entity.id
_entity.type
_entity.pdbx_description
1 polymer ?
#
loop_
_entity_poly.entity_id
_entity_poly.type
_entity_poly.pdbx_seq_one_letter_code
_entity_poly.pdbx_strand_id
1 'polypeptide(L)'
;MAQEIDKNHSGKLRSYQSGTHGPNVETVAAVNRHVPGTARFLDQVLWSAIGGRLSTTELWVQGLMQFAPTIQAIVVELDAYGQSTGEPPLATVRHLRKLQQCASPEALACLIILLRHAAETGNTKLSLGIGRAVFSVSLIVCSQFPYNLMARELFELLREHVFVFASSDEERLDFSGVDFVGSVQALSDCVLRMEGEKWIKPGEVAARQALIKVMNGRHGLDVPLTLMLQIRSEKRLKI
;
A
#
# COMPACT_ATOMS: atom_id res chain seq x y z
N MET A 1 8.39 -10.99 41.69
CA MET A 1 9.39 -9.96 41.30
C MET A 1 8.94 -9.35 39.99
N ALA A 2 8.13 -8.29 40.06
CA ALA A 2 7.80 -7.49 38.89
C ALA A 2 9.01 -6.59 38.61
N GLN A 3 9.76 -6.89 37.55
CA GLN A 3 10.90 -6.09 37.14
C GLN A 3 10.44 -4.73 36.64
N GLU A 4 11.05 -3.73 37.24
CA GLU A 4 11.07 -2.32 36.92
C GLU A 4 11.24 -2.11 35.40
N ILE A 5 10.14 -1.79 34.69
CA ILE A 5 10.21 -1.37 33.30
C ILE A 5 10.82 0.03 33.30
N ASP A 6 12.12 0.07 33.03
CA ASP A 6 12.97 1.25 32.93
C ASP A 6 12.27 2.39 32.16
N LYS A 7 12.15 3.56 32.80
CA LYS A 7 11.51 4.77 32.27
C LYS A 7 12.04 5.17 30.89
N ASN A 8 13.27 4.82 30.55
CA ASN A 8 13.86 5.10 29.23
C ASN A 8 13.24 4.28 28.08
N HIS A 9 12.76 3.06 28.34
CA HIS A 9 12.03 2.27 27.35
C HIS A 9 10.68 2.92 27.04
N SER A 10 10.02 3.53 28.04
CA SER A 10 8.72 4.19 27.84
C SER A 10 8.80 5.35 26.84
N GLY A 11 9.88 6.14 26.86
CA GLY A 11 10.08 7.25 25.92
C GLY A 11 10.33 6.79 24.48
N LYS A 12 11.20 5.79 24.29
CA LYS A 12 11.46 5.21 22.95
C LYS A 12 10.23 4.54 22.36
N LEU A 13 9.52 3.75 23.17
CA LEU A 13 8.28 3.09 22.76
C LEU A 13 7.19 4.11 22.44
N ARG A 14 7.08 5.19 23.22
CA ARG A 14 6.16 6.30 22.94
C ARG A 14 6.49 7.00 21.63
N SER A 15 7.77 7.23 21.33
CA SER A 15 8.20 7.80 20.04
C SER A 15 7.98 6.88 18.84
N TYR A 16 8.00 5.55 19.04
CA TYR A 16 7.60 4.58 18.03
C TYR A 16 6.09 4.56 17.84
N GLN A 17 5.33 4.56 18.93
CA GLN A 17 3.86 4.62 18.91
C GLN A 17 3.35 5.89 18.23
N SER A 18 3.99 7.04 18.48
CA SER A 18 3.64 8.30 17.84
C SER A 18 4.13 8.40 16.40
N GLY A 19 4.83 7.37 15.88
CA GLY A 19 5.39 7.41 14.55
C GLY A 19 6.34 8.60 14.35
N THR A 20 7.07 9.01 15.38
CA THR A 20 8.06 10.10 15.29
C THR A 20 9.44 9.57 14.90
N HIS A 21 9.78 8.37 15.36
CA HIS A 21 11.04 7.70 15.03
C HIS A 21 10.80 6.28 14.52
N GLY A 22 11.69 5.79 13.65
CA GLY A 22 11.76 4.38 13.27
C GLY A 22 12.87 3.67 14.05
N PRO A 23 12.94 2.33 14.00
CA PRO A 23 14.09 1.59 14.52
C PRO A 23 15.35 2.01 13.75
N ASN A 24 16.46 2.22 14.47
CA ASN A 24 17.75 2.52 13.82
C ASN A 24 18.35 1.25 13.17
N VAL A 25 19.37 1.44 12.32
CA VAL A 25 20.02 0.34 11.59
C VAL A 25 20.52 -0.76 12.53
N GLU A 26 21.08 -0.40 13.68
CA GLU A 26 21.55 -1.35 14.69
C GLU A 26 20.42 -2.21 15.27
N THR A 27 19.28 -1.59 15.57
CA THR A 27 18.08 -2.28 16.08
C THR A 27 17.50 -3.20 15.01
N VAL A 28 17.42 -2.72 13.76
CA VAL A 28 16.97 -3.55 12.63
C VAL A 28 17.90 -4.75 12.43
N ALA A 29 19.21 -4.55 12.48
CA ALA A 29 20.20 -5.63 12.36
C ALA A 29 20.15 -6.61 13.54
N ALA A 30 19.85 -6.13 14.76
CA ALA A 30 19.65 -6.99 15.92
C ALA A 30 18.39 -7.86 15.77
N VAL A 31 17.25 -7.27 15.37
CA VAL A 31 16.01 -8.03 15.13
C VAL A 31 16.17 -9.02 13.98
N ASN A 32 16.86 -8.63 12.90
CA ASN A 32 17.12 -9.51 11.76
C ASN A 32 18.02 -10.70 12.09
N ARG A 33 18.89 -10.59 13.10
CA ARG A 33 19.66 -11.73 13.62
C ARG A 33 18.77 -12.74 14.35
N HIS A 34 17.71 -12.28 15.03
CA HIS A 34 16.76 -13.16 15.72
C HIS A 34 15.69 -13.73 14.79
N VAL A 35 15.21 -12.93 13.84
CA VAL A 35 14.21 -13.33 12.84
C VAL A 35 14.71 -12.90 11.46
N PRO A 36 15.37 -13.81 10.72
CA PRO A 36 15.94 -13.51 9.41
C PRO A 36 14.87 -13.00 8.42
N GLY A 37 15.22 -11.94 7.69
CA GLY A 37 14.36 -11.31 6.68
C GLY A 37 13.55 -10.12 7.18
N THR A 38 13.50 -9.88 8.49
CA THR A 38 12.79 -8.72 9.06
C THR A 38 13.40 -7.38 8.66
N ALA A 39 14.70 -7.32 8.39
CA ALA A 39 15.32 -6.08 7.89
C ALA A 39 14.69 -5.61 6.58
N ARG A 40 14.47 -6.53 5.63
CA ARG A 40 13.85 -6.21 4.33
C ARG A 40 12.39 -5.77 4.49
N PHE A 41 11.69 -6.26 5.51
CA PHE A 41 10.33 -5.84 5.81
C PHE A 41 10.27 -4.44 6.45
N LEU A 42 11.20 -4.14 7.37
CA LEU A 42 11.24 -2.88 8.11
C LEU A 42 11.85 -1.72 7.29
N ASP A 43 12.75 -2.00 6.37
CA ASP A 43 13.44 -0.99 5.54
C ASP A 43 12.73 -0.69 4.20
N GLN A 44 11.43 -1.00 4.11
CA GLN A 44 10.68 -0.75 2.89
C GLN A 44 10.32 0.72 2.76
N VAL A 45 10.50 1.25 1.55
CA VAL A 45 10.00 2.56 1.14
C VAL A 45 8.50 2.72 1.38
N LEU A 46 7.73 1.63 1.48
CA LEU A 46 6.32 1.65 1.87
C LEU A 46 6.10 2.42 3.18
N TRP A 47 6.91 2.20 4.21
CA TRP A 47 6.73 2.86 5.50
C TRP A 47 7.01 4.35 5.44
N SER A 48 8.05 4.75 4.71
CA SER A 48 8.34 6.17 4.43
C SER A 48 7.23 6.83 3.61
N ALA A 49 6.72 6.11 2.59
CA ALA A 49 5.65 6.57 1.74
C ALA A 49 4.35 6.76 2.52
N ILE A 50 4.04 5.92 3.51
CA ILE A 50 2.89 6.12 4.40
C ILE A 50 3.15 7.29 5.36
N GLY A 51 4.29 7.29 6.05
CA GLY A 51 4.54 8.18 7.19
C GLY A 51 4.66 9.68 6.89
N GLY A 52 4.81 10.09 5.62
CA GLY A 52 4.67 11.53 5.27
C GLY A 52 5.83 12.43 5.67
N ARG A 53 6.94 11.86 6.15
CA ARG A 53 8.07 12.63 6.69
C ARG A 53 9.01 13.19 5.62
N LEU A 54 9.07 12.54 4.47
CA LEU A 54 9.92 12.91 3.35
C LEU A 54 9.09 13.63 2.29
N SER A 55 9.72 14.57 1.58
CA SER A 55 9.11 15.17 0.40
C SER A 55 8.83 14.13 -0.68
N THR A 56 7.89 14.42 -1.58
CA THR A 56 7.54 13.51 -2.68
C THR A 56 8.74 13.19 -3.58
N THR A 57 9.62 14.17 -3.82
CA THR A 57 10.87 13.96 -4.59
C THR A 57 11.84 13.04 -3.86
N GLU A 58 12.06 13.22 -2.56
CA GLU A 58 12.92 12.32 -1.77
C GLU A 58 12.37 10.89 -1.73
N LEU A 59 11.06 10.75 -1.54
CA LEU A 59 10.38 9.45 -1.59
C LEU A 59 10.53 8.78 -2.94
N TRP A 60 10.44 9.55 -4.02
CA TRP A 60 10.60 9.04 -5.38
C TRP A 60 12.00 8.50 -5.62
N VAL A 61 13.04 9.26 -5.27
CA VAL A 61 14.43 8.83 -5.39
C VAL A 61 14.69 7.58 -4.56
N GLN A 62 14.25 7.56 -3.29
CA GLN A 62 14.36 6.38 -2.43
C GLN A 62 13.60 5.18 -3.01
N GLY A 63 12.40 5.43 -3.54
CA GLY A 63 11.56 4.44 -4.20
C GLY A 63 12.26 3.80 -5.39
N LEU A 64 12.80 4.60 -6.32
CA LEU A 64 13.52 4.09 -7.49
C LEU A 64 14.72 3.20 -7.12
N MET A 65 15.41 3.49 -6.02
CA MET A 65 16.52 2.65 -5.53
C MET A 65 16.05 1.29 -4.99
N GLN A 66 14.82 1.20 -4.48
CA GLN A 66 14.30 -0.02 -3.85
C GLN A 66 13.31 -0.80 -4.73
N PHE A 67 12.64 -0.14 -5.68
CA PHE A 67 11.64 -0.75 -6.54
C PHE A 67 12.26 -1.81 -7.44
N ALA A 68 11.58 -2.95 -7.57
CA ALA A 68 11.91 -3.97 -8.53
C ALA A 68 11.92 -3.40 -9.95
N PRO A 69 12.75 -3.95 -10.86
CA PRO A 69 12.82 -3.50 -12.25
C PRO A 69 11.45 -3.48 -12.97
N THR A 70 10.55 -4.37 -12.57
CA THR A 70 9.18 -4.42 -13.11
C THR A 70 8.36 -3.19 -12.75
N ILE A 71 8.51 -2.65 -11.53
CA ILE A 71 7.84 -1.41 -11.10
C ILE A 71 8.49 -0.22 -11.80
N GLN A 72 9.83 -0.16 -11.83
CA GLN A 72 10.55 0.92 -12.53
C GLN A 72 10.16 0.99 -14.01
N ALA A 73 10.08 -0.14 -14.70
CA ALA A 73 9.66 -0.20 -16.11
C ALA A 73 8.20 0.24 -16.35
N ILE A 74 7.38 0.35 -15.30
CA ILE A 74 6.02 0.87 -15.40
C ILE A 74 6.00 2.39 -15.29
N VAL A 75 6.87 2.98 -14.46
CA VAL A 75 6.73 4.37 -14.00
C VAL A 75 7.88 5.29 -14.37
N VAL A 76 9.01 4.76 -14.81
CA VAL A 76 10.10 5.57 -15.34
C VAL A 76 9.77 5.94 -16.79
N GLU A 77 9.48 7.22 -17.00
CA GLU A 77 9.38 7.78 -18.34
C GLU A 77 10.79 8.20 -18.79
N LEU A 78 11.13 7.82 -20.02
CA LEU A 78 12.37 8.23 -20.67
C LEU A 78 12.06 9.36 -21.65
N ASP A 79 12.92 10.37 -21.68
CA ASP A 79 12.86 11.44 -22.65
C ASP A 79 13.29 10.98 -24.06
N ALA A 80 13.30 11.92 -25.02
CA ALA A 80 13.70 11.64 -26.40
C ALA A 80 15.15 11.13 -26.55
N TYR A 81 15.98 11.32 -25.53
CA TYR A 81 17.38 10.89 -25.47
C TYR A 81 17.56 9.62 -24.63
N GLY A 82 16.46 9.02 -24.15
CA GLY A 82 16.49 7.81 -23.32
C GLY A 82 16.88 8.07 -21.87
N GLN A 83 16.81 9.32 -21.38
CA GLN A 83 17.13 9.69 -20.01
C GLN A 83 15.86 9.77 -19.16
N SER A 84 15.94 9.30 -17.91
CA SER A 84 14.87 9.49 -16.94
C SER A 84 14.82 10.96 -16.52
N THR A 85 13.62 11.52 -16.41
CA THR A 85 13.42 12.88 -15.88
C THR A 85 13.82 12.99 -14.40
N GLY A 86 13.94 11.85 -13.69
CA GLY A 86 14.24 11.82 -12.25
C GLY A 86 13.07 12.25 -11.37
N GLU A 87 11.92 12.60 -11.96
CA GLU A 87 10.71 13.04 -11.27
C GLU A 87 9.60 11.99 -11.38
N PRO A 88 8.64 11.96 -10.43
CA PRO A 88 7.45 11.14 -10.59
C PRO A 88 6.68 11.56 -11.84
N PRO A 89 6.23 10.64 -12.70
CA PRO A 89 5.40 11.00 -13.83
C PRO A 89 3.99 11.41 -13.35
N LEU A 90 3.28 12.17 -14.18
CA LEU A 90 1.83 12.27 -14.02
C LEU A 90 1.21 10.89 -14.31
N ALA A 91 0.66 10.24 -13.30
CA ALA A 91 0.16 8.89 -13.44
C ALA A 91 -0.96 8.80 -14.50
N THR A 92 -0.90 7.76 -15.33
CA THR A 92 -1.91 7.47 -16.34
C THR A 92 -2.74 6.26 -15.93
N VAL A 93 -3.91 6.07 -16.53
CA VAL A 93 -4.73 4.85 -16.34
C VAL A 93 -3.91 3.57 -16.62
N ARG A 94 -2.96 3.63 -17.57
CA ARG A 94 -2.05 2.52 -17.87
C ARG A 94 -1.10 2.24 -16.71
N HIS A 95 -0.53 3.27 -16.09
CA HIS A 95 0.32 3.13 -14.90
C HIS A 95 -0.47 2.44 -13.77
N LEU A 96 -1.66 2.96 -13.46
CA LEU A 96 -2.49 2.41 -12.38
C LEU A 96 -2.83 0.94 -12.62
N ARG A 97 -3.28 0.60 -13.83
CA ARG A 97 -3.61 -0.80 -14.17
C ARG A 97 -2.42 -1.73 -14.02
N LYS A 98 -1.24 -1.33 -14.51
CA LYS A 98 -0.04 -2.17 -14.41
C LYS A 98 0.45 -2.31 -12.96
N LEU A 99 0.42 -1.24 -12.17
CA LEU A 99 0.76 -1.29 -10.74
C LEU A 99 -0.22 -2.18 -9.96
N GLN A 100 -1.52 -2.09 -10.26
CA GLN A 100 -2.54 -3.00 -9.71
C GLN A 100 -2.32 -4.46 -10.12
N GLN A 101 -1.78 -4.72 -11.32
CA GLN A 101 -1.39 -6.08 -11.75
C GLN A 101 -0.13 -6.59 -11.06
N CYS A 102 0.73 -5.72 -10.53
CA CYS A 102 1.85 -6.13 -9.71
C CYS A 102 1.41 -6.47 -8.28
N ALA A 103 0.53 -5.63 -7.71
CA ALA A 103 -0.05 -5.74 -6.36
C ALA A 103 0.96 -6.15 -5.26
N SER A 104 2.20 -5.67 -5.37
CA SER A 104 3.26 -5.87 -4.39
C SER A 104 3.28 -4.73 -3.37
N PRO A 105 3.96 -4.91 -2.22
CA PRO A 105 4.23 -3.79 -1.30
C PRO A 105 4.95 -2.62 -1.98
N GLU A 106 5.86 -2.89 -2.90
CA GLU A 106 6.55 -1.88 -3.71
C GLU A 106 5.59 -1.15 -4.67
N ALA A 107 4.64 -1.87 -5.29
CA ALA A 107 3.60 -1.25 -6.12
C ALA A 107 2.67 -0.35 -5.28
N LEU A 108 2.34 -0.78 -4.06
CA LEU A 108 1.58 0.02 -3.11
C LEU A 108 2.33 1.30 -2.75
N ALA A 109 3.62 1.18 -2.39
CA ALA A 109 4.46 2.34 -2.10
C ALA A 109 4.55 3.31 -3.29
N CYS A 110 4.75 2.78 -4.50
CA CYS A 110 4.76 3.58 -5.72
C CYS A 110 3.44 4.34 -5.94
N LEU A 111 2.29 3.67 -5.77
CA LEU A 111 0.98 4.31 -5.87
C LEU A 111 0.79 5.42 -4.82
N ILE A 112 1.29 5.24 -3.59
CA ILE A 112 1.22 6.26 -2.54
C ILE A 112 2.05 7.50 -2.92
N ILE A 113 3.25 7.30 -3.48
CA ILE A 113 4.09 8.42 -3.94
C ILE A 113 3.41 9.16 -5.10
N LEU A 114 2.85 8.43 -6.07
CA LEU A 114 2.10 9.02 -7.18
C LEU A 114 0.85 9.76 -6.71
N LEU A 115 0.18 9.27 -5.66
CA LEU A 115 -0.98 9.95 -5.06
C LEU A 115 -0.59 11.31 -4.48
N ARG A 116 0.52 11.36 -3.74
CA ARG A 116 1.03 12.62 -3.18
C ARG A 116 1.43 13.59 -4.28
N HIS A 117 2.14 13.10 -5.29
CA HIS A 117 2.50 13.91 -6.45
C HIS A 117 1.27 14.50 -7.16
N ALA A 118 0.23 13.70 -7.39
CA ALA A 118 -1.01 14.16 -8.00
C ALA A 118 -1.73 15.21 -7.12
N ALA A 119 -1.70 15.05 -5.80
CA ALA A 119 -2.27 16.03 -4.87
C ALA A 119 -1.46 17.35 -4.85
N GLU A 120 -0.13 17.28 -4.82
CA GLU A 120 0.76 18.44 -4.86
C GLU A 120 0.64 19.23 -6.17
N THR A 121 0.40 18.54 -7.29
CA THR A 121 0.19 19.16 -8.61
C THR A 121 -1.27 19.60 -8.86
N GLY A 122 -2.15 19.45 -7.88
CA GLY A 122 -3.56 19.87 -7.97
C GLY A 122 -4.43 19.02 -8.90
N ASN A 123 -3.98 17.82 -9.29
CA ASN A 123 -4.72 16.95 -10.19
C ASN A 123 -5.73 16.06 -9.44
N THR A 124 -6.77 16.69 -8.89
CA THR A 124 -7.66 16.08 -7.88
C THR A 124 -8.45 14.87 -8.41
N LYS A 125 -8.85 14.86 -9.70
CA LYS A 125 -9.45 13.68 -10.35
C LYS A 125 -8.49 12.49 -10.41
N LEU A 126 -7.23 12.75 -10.74
CA LEU A 126 -6.20 11.71 -10.77
C LEU A 126 -5.93 11.20 -9.35
N SER A 127 -5.84 12.08 -8.35
CA SER A 127 -5.66 11.70 -6.95
C SER A 127 -6.74 10.74 -6.45
N LEU A 128 -8.01 11.00 -6.77
CA LEU A 128 -9.10 10.08 -6.42
C LEU A 128 -8.95 8.71 -7.12
N GLY A 129 -8.57 8.70 -8.41
CA GLY A 129 -8.31 7.49 -9.16
C GLY A 129 -7.15 6.66 -8.59
N ILE A 130 -6.06 7.31 -8.21
CA ILE A 130 -4.92 6.67 -7.54
C ILE A 130 -5.35 6.15 -6.17
N GLY A 131 -6.12 6.91 -5.39
CA GLY A 131 -6.63 6.47 -4.09
C GLY A 131 -7.42 5.16 -4.15
N ARG A 132 -8.28 5.00 -5.17
CA ARG A 132 -8.98 3.73 -5.42
C ARG A 132 -8.02 2.58 -5.74
N ALA A 133 -6.95 2.87 -6.49
CA ALA A 133 -5.91 1.89 -6.79
C ALA A 133 -5.12 1.50 -5.52
N VAL A 134 -4.77 2.47 -4.66
CA VAL A 134 -4.14 2.23 -3.35
C VAL A 134 -5.00 1.31 -2.50
N PHE A 135 -6.30 1.60 -2.37
CA PHE A 135 -7.24 0.75 -1.63
C PHE A 135 -7.26 -0.68 -2.18
N SER A 136 -7.41 -0.83 -3.50
CA SER A 136 -7.46 -2.15 -4.14
C SER A 136 -6.17 -2.96 -3.93
N VAL A 137 -5.00 -2.33 -4.08
CA VAL A 137 -3.71 -2.99 -3.86
C VAL A 137 -3.51 -3.30 -2.38
N SER A 138 -3.95 -2.43 -1.47
CA SER A 138 -3.84 -2.69 -0.02
C SER A 138 -4.62 -3.93 0.40
N LEU A 139 -5.81 -4.20 -0.16
CA LEU A 139 -6.55 -5.44 0.10
C LEU A 139 -5.74 -6.68 -0.28
N ILE A 140 -5.12 -6.65 -1.47
CA ILE A 140 -4.30 -7.76 -1.96
C ILE A 140 -3.05 -7.92 -1.07
N VAL A 141 -2.31 -6.85 -0.81
CA VAL A 141 -1.10 -6.89 0.03
C VAL A 141 -1.44 -7.40 1.43
N CYS A 142 -2.49 -6.89 2.06
CA CYS A 142 -2.94 -7.30 3.38
C CYS A 142 -3.50 -8.73 3.42
N SER A 143 -3.87 -9.34 2.30
CA SER A 143 -4.26 -10.76 2.29
C SER A 143 -3.06 -11.72 2.33
N GLN A 144 -1.83 -11.20 2.19
CA GLN A 144 -0.60 -11.97 2.16
C GLN A 144 0.22 -11.80 3.44
N PHE A 145 0.94 -12.85 3.83
CA PHE A 145 1.89 -12.78 4.94
C PHE A 145 3.10 -11.89 4.58
N PRO A 146 3.61 -11.07 5.50
CA PRO A 146 3.19 -10.89 6.89
C PRO A 146 2.12 -9.80 7.10
N TYR A 147 1.70 -9.09 6.04
CA TYR A 147 0.80 -7.93 6.17
C TYR A 147 -0.59 -8.30 6.69
N ASN A 148 -1.04 -9.53 6.48
CA ASN A 148 -2.31 -10.02 7.05
C ASN A 148 -2.37 -9.94 8.57
N LEU A 149 -1.23 -10.08 9.25
CA LEU A 149 -1.14 -9.97 10.71
C LEU A 149 -1.31 -8.53 11.21
N MET A 150 -1.22 -7.54 10.33
CA MET A 150 -1.31 -6.11 10.66
C MET A 150 -2.27 -5.37 9.72
N ALA A 151 -3.22 -6.09 9.11
CA ALA A 151 -4.11 -5.53 8.10
C ALA A 151 -4.93 -4.35 8.63
N ARG A 152 -5.36 -4.43 9.89
CA ARG A 152 -6.11 -3.36 10.58
C ARG A 152 -5.23 -2.13 10.79
N GLU A 153 -4.07 -2.31 11.39
CA GLU A 153 -3.13 -1.24 11.72
C GLU A 153 -2.62 -0.55 10.46
N LEU A 154 -2.30 -1.32 9.42
CA LEU A 154 -1.88 -0.78 8.13
C LEU A 154 -3.01 0.03 7.48
N PHE A 155 -4.26 -0.46 7.54
CA PHE A 155 -5.39 0.28 6.98
C PHE A 155 -5.65 1.59 7.73
N GLU A 156 -5.53 1.60 9.06
CA GLU A 156 -5.64 2.83 9.86
C GLU A 156 -4.56 3.85 9.47
N LEU A 157 -3.31 3.41 9.30
CA LEU A 157 -2.23 4.28 8.83
C LEU A 157 -2.48 4.83 7.42
N LEU A 158 -3.00 4.00 6.51
CA LEU A 158 -3.40 4.45 5.17
C LEU A 158 -4.53 5.47 5.24
N ARG A 159 -5.52 5.27 6.12
CA ARG A 159 -6.64 6.19 6.32
C ARG A 159 -6.17 7.54 6.84
N GLU A 160 -5.28 7.53 7.84
CA GLU A 160 -4.79 8.75 8.48
C GLU A 160 -3.80 9.53 7.61
N HIS A 161 -2.90 8.85 6.90
CA HIS A 161 -1.76 9.50 6.25
C HIS A 161 -1.74 9.44 4.72
N VAL A 162 -2.62 8.64 4.10
CA VAL A 162 -2.60 8.42 2.64
C VAL A 162 -3.93 8.83 2.00
N PHE A 163 -5.06 8.31 2.49
CA PHE A 163 -6.36 8.58 1.87
C PHE A 163 -6.85 10.02 2.05
N VAL A 164 -6.23 10.80 2.94
CA VAL A 164 -6.41 12.26 3.02
C VAL A 164 -6.11 12.97 1.70
N PHE A 165 -5.23 12.40 0.86
CA PHE A 165 -4.90 12.92 -0.47
C PHE A 165 -5.85 12.40 -1.56
N ALA A 166 -6.66 11.38 -1.28
CA ALA A 166 -7.55 10.73 -2.25
C ALA A 166 -8.91 11.44 -2.34
N SER A 167 -8.89 12.68 -2.82
CA SER A 167 -10.09 13.47 -3.06
C SER A 167 -10.04 14.19 -4.41
N SER A 168 -11.23 14.37 -5.00
CA SER A 168 -11.49 15.31 -6.08
C SER A 168 -12.20 16.55 -5.53
N ASP A 169 -12.42 17.56 -6.38
CA ASP A 169 -13.18 18.76 -6.00
C ASP A 169 -14.61 18.44 -5.54
N GLU A 170 -15.16 17.33 -6.05
CA GLU A 170 -16.54 16.92 -5.82
C GLU A 170 -16.66 15.72 -4.87
N GLU A 171 -15.63 14.87 -4.77
CA GLU A 171 -15.73 13.55 -4.17
C GLU A 171 -14.56 13.24 -3.24
N ARG A 172 -14.80 12.44 -2.20
CA ARG A 172 -13.74 11.82 -1.38
C ARG A 172 -14.03 10.35 -1.15
N LEU A 173 -13.00 9.56 -0.87
CA LEU A 173 -13.20 8.19 -0.43
C LEU A 173 -13.82 8.19 0.98
N ASP A 174 -15.04 7.67 1.11
CA ASP A 174 -15.65 7.35 2.40
C ASP A 174 -15.37 5.89 2.79
N PHE A 175 -15.00 5.67 4.05
CA PHE A 175 -14.72 4.36 4.63
C PHE A 175 -15.65 4.00 5.80
N SER A 176 -16.67 4.83 6.09
CA SER A 176 -17.56 4.67 7.25
C SER A 176 -18.24 3.30 7.37
N GLY A 177 -18.48 2.62 6.24
CA GLY A 177 -19.05 1.27 6.17
C GLY A 177 -18.08 0.18 5.72
N VAL A 178 -16.77 0.46 5.64
CA VAL A 178 -15.80 -0.48 5.09
C VAL A 178 -15.27 -1.42 6.18
N ASP A 179 -15.67 -2.69 6.12
CA ASP A 179 -15.01 -3.78 6.85
C ASP A 179 -13.77 -4.25 6.08
N PHE A 180 -12.67 -3.52 6.25
CA PHE A 180 -11.42 -3.83 5.56
C PHE A 180 -10.85 -5.19 5.98
N VAL A 181 -10.87 -5.50 7.28
CA VAL A 181 -10.32 -6.76 7.81
C VAL A 181 -11.16 -7.95 7.34
N GLY A 182 -12.48 -7.84 7.38
CA GLY A 182 -13.38 -8.86 6.82
C GLY A 182 -13.16 -9.07 5.32
N SER A 183 -12.94 -7.99 4.57
CA SER A 183 -12.61 -8.06 3.14
C SER A 183 -11.29 -8.80 2.89
N VAL A 184 -10.25 -8.48 3.67
CA VAL A 184 -8.95 -9.16 3.61
C VAL A 184 -9.09 -10.65 3.94
N GLN A 185 -9.82 -10.99 5.00
CA GLN A 185 -10.06 -12.38 5.40
C GLN A 185 -10.78 -13.15 4.29
N ALA A 186 -11.84 -12.58 3.70
CA ALA A 186 -12.57 -13.20 2.61
C ALA A 186 -11.70 -13.46 1.38
N LEU A 187 -10.77 -12.55 1.07
CA LEU A 187 -9.79 -12.74 -0.01
C LEU A 187 -8.80 -13.88 0.33
N SER A 188 -8.28 -13.91 1.55
CA SER A 188 -7.41 -15.01 2.01
C SER A 188 -8.12 -16.37 1.96
N ASP A 189 -9.38 -16.44 2.40
CA ASP A 189 -10.19 -17.67 2.34
C ASP A 189 -10.44 -18.11 0.89
N CYS A 190 -10.64 -17.17 -0.04
CA CYS A 190 -10.74 -17.47 -1.46
C CYS A 190 -9.47 -18.14 -2.00
N VAL A 191 -8.29 -17.64 -1.63
CA VAL A 191 -7.00 -18.23 -2.03
C VAL A 191 -6.87 -19.64 -1.47
N LEU A 192 -7.13 -19.83 -0.17
CA LEU A 192 -7.02 -21.13 0.49
C LEU A 192 -7.94 -22.17 -0.17
N ARG A 193 -9.17 -21.78 -0.51
CA ARG A 193 -10.09 -22.66 -1.25
C ARG A 193 -9.55 -23.01 -2.63
N MET A 194 -9.06 -22.02 -3.39
CA MET A 194 -8.48 -22.26 -4.73
C MET A 194 -7.25 -23.17 -4.68
N GLU A 195 -6.44 -23.08 -3.62
CA GLU A 195 -5.31 -24.00 -3.38
C GLU A 195 -5.80 -25.42 -3.05
N GLY A 196 -6.80 -25.54 -2.16
CA GLY A 196 -7.41 -26.82 -1.79
C GLY A 196 -8.05 -27.55 -2.97
N GLU A 197 -8.70 -26.80 -3.87
CA GLU A 197 -9.31 -27.30 -5.11
C GLU A 197 -8.29 -27.47 -6.26
N LYS A 198 -7.01 -27.15 -6.03
CA LYS A 198 -5.90 -27.23 -7.00
C LYS A 198 -6.09 -26.37 -8.24
N TRP A 199 -6.88 -25.30 -8.16
CA TRP A 199 -7.03 -24.31 -9.24
C TRP A 199 -5.78 -23.45 -9.39
N ILE A 200 -5.04 -23.26 -8.30
CA ILE A 200 -3.76 -22.58 -8.27
C ILE A 200 -2.73 -23.42 -7.52
N LYS A 201 -1.45 -23.20 -7.82
CA LYS A 201 -0.35 -23.77 -7.04
C LYS A 201 -0.21 -23.00 -5.73
N PRO A 202 0.16 -23.67 -4.63
CA PRO A 202 0.50 -22.98 -3.40
C PRO A 202 1.63 -21.98 -3.62
N GLY A 203 1.51 -20.80 -3.01
CA GLY A 203 2.58 -19.80 -2.96
C GLY A 203 2.15 -18.38 -3.32
N GLU A 204 2.93 -17.42 -2.82
CA GLU A 204 2.57 -15.99 -2.81
C GLU A 204 2.30 -15.41 -4.21
N VAL A 205 3.10 -15.79 -5.20
CA VAL A 205 2.95 -15.28 -6.59
C VAL A 205 1.66 -15.77 -7.21
N ALA A 206 1.35 -17.06 -7.08
CA ALA A 206 0.15 -17.67 -7.63
C ALA A 206 -1.11 -17.14 -6.91
N ALA A 207 -1.06 -17.05 -5.58
CA ALA A 207 -2.10 -16.44 -4.76
C ALA A 207 -2.38 -14.99 -5.18
N ARG A 208 -1.34 -14.17 -5.34
CA ARG A 208 -1.50 -12.76 -5.77
C ARG A 208 -2.16 -12.66 -7.15
N GLN A 209 -1.70 -13.45 -8.11
CA GLN A 209 -2.28 -13.47 -9.44
C GLN A 209 -3.75 -13.91 -9.44
N ALA A 210 -4.12 -14.86 -8.57
CA ALA A 210 -5.50 -15.29 -8.39
C ALA A 210 -6.36 -14.15 -7.80
N LEU A 211 -5.87 -13.49 -6.76
CA LEU A 211 -6.54 -12.35 -6.13
C LEU A 211 -6.75 -11.18 -7.09
N ILE A 212 -5.76 -10.86 -7.92
CA ILE A 212 -5.92 -9.87 -8.99
C ILE A 212 -7.06 -10.27 -9.93
N LYS A 213 -7.19 -11.55 -10.29
CA LYS A 213 -8.30 -12.01 -11.14
C LYS A 213 -9.65 -11.95 -10.42
N VAL A 214 -9.71 -12.30 -9.12
CA VAL A 214 -10.92 -12.16 -8.28
C VAL A 214 -11.35 -10.70 -8.21
N MET A 215 -10.42 -9.79 -7.92
CA MET A 215 -10.65 -8.35 -7.88
C MET A 215 -11.05 -7.74 -9.24
N ASN A 216 -10.87 -8.48 -10.34
CA ASN A 216 -11.31 -8.07 -11.68
C ASN A 216 -12.55 -8.85 -12.15
N GLY A 217 -13.21 -9.63 -11.27
CA GLY A 217 -14.43 -10.38 -11.60
C GLY A 217 -14.22 -11.56 -12.56
N ARG A 218 -13.00 -12.07 -12.74
CA ARG A 218 -12.66 -13.07 -13.78
C ARG A 218 -12.78 -14.53 -13.34
N HIS A 219 -13.22 -14.82 -12.12
CA HIS A 219 -13.31 -16.18 -11.59
C HIS A 219 -14.75 -16.70 -11.39
N GLY A 220 -15.79 -15.97 -11.82
CA GLY A 220 -17.19 -16.37 -11.58
C GLY A 220 -17.58 -16.45 -10.09
N LEU A 221 -16.63 -16.17 -9.20
CA LEU A 221 -16.86 -15.76 -7.83
C LEU A 221 -17.29 -14.30 -7.92
N ASP A 222 -18.60 -14.10 -7.93
CA ASP A 222 -19.18 -12.78 -7.81
C ASP A 222 -18.99 -12.19 -6.39
N VAL A 223 -17.75 -12.17 -5.89
CA VAL A 223 -17.30 -11.24 -4.86
C VAL A 223 -17.36 -9.75 -5.31
N PRO A 224 -17.59 -9.34 -6.58
CA PRO A 224 -17.68 -7.94 -6.94
C PRO A 224 -18.88 -7.13 -6.42
N LEU A 225 -19.71 -7.61 -5.49
CA LEU A 225 -20.87 -6.83 -5.03
C LEU A 225 -21.04 -6.70 -3.51
N THR A 226 -20.62 -7.66 -2.70
CA THR A 226 -20.79 -7.55 -1.24
C THR A 226 -19.59 -6.90 -0.54
N LEU A 227 -18.39 -6.99 -1.14
CA LEU A 227 -17.14 -6.43 -0.58
C LEU A 227 -16.52 -5.32 -1.45
N MET A 228 -17.00 -5.14 -2.69
CA MET A 228 -16.57 -4.06 -3.56
C MET A 228 -17.44 -2.80 -3.37
N LEU A 229 -16.88 -1.84 -2.62
CA LEU A 229 -17.14 -0.41 -2.79
C LEU A 229 -18.53 0.09 -2.33
N GLN A 230 -18.77 0.10 -1.02
CA GLN A 230 -19.33 1.30 -0.38
C GLN A 230 -18.25 2.34 -0.08
N ILE A 231 -17.25 2.51 -0.96
CA ILE A 231 -16.59 3.81 -1.02
C ILE A 231 -17.56 4.72 -1.76
N ARG A 232 -18.57 5.21 -1.03
CA ARG A 232 -19.39 6.30 -1.53
C ARG A 232 -18.46 7.47 -1.75
N SER A 233 -18.51 8.06 -2.94
CA SER A 233 -18.06 9.43 -3.08
C SER A 233 -19.06 10.31 -2.34
N GLU A 234 -18.66 10.86 -1.21
CA GLU A 234 -19.44 11.92 -0.59
C GLU A 234 -19.27 13.19 -1.42
N LYS A 235 -20.39 13.76 -1.89
CA LYS A 235 -20.39 15.06 -2.55
C LYS A 235 -19.98 16.14 -1.53
N ARG A 236 -18.96 16.93 -1.84
CA ARG A 236 -18.70 18.15 -1.06
C ARG A 236 -19.89 19.11 -1.24
N LEU A 237 -20.57 19.43 -0.13
CA LEU A 237 -21.55 20.51 -0.08
C LEU A 237 -20.79 21.83 -0.31
N LYS A 238 -21.16 22.56 -1.38
CA LYS A 238 -20.68 23.93 -1.59
C LYS A 238 -21.31 24.79 -0.49
N ILE A 239 -20.47 25.33 0.41
CA ILE A 239 -20.84 26.39 1.36
C ILE A 239 -20.83 27.72 0.61
#